data_AF-A0A7W0UA33-F1
#
_entry.id   AF-A0A7W0UA33-F1
#
_cell.length_a   1.000
_cell.length_b   1.000
_cell.length_c   1.000
_cell.angle_alpha   90.00
_cell.angle_beta   90.00
_cell.angle_gamma   90.00
#
_symmetry.space_group_name_H-M   'P 1'
#
loop_
_entity.id
_entity.type
_entity.pdbx_description
1 polymer ?
#
loop_
_entity_poly.entity_id
_entity_poly.type
_entity_poly.pdbx_seq_one_letter_code
_entity_poly.pdbx_strand_id
1 'polypeptide(L)'
;MSAAGAQSFRWLWFDGERLSLDPDAGGRRFGADPRPFEAEPVRGAWAHVCAVADDERARIPYDQPEIQLARADALAWWIPLLGDSLVCLTTLSLDAVHYGGAITVARNADHFRADPFARLFPGRLVGTDLFGEVPSPPGPVLERYAGAPWPAGRFPAASG
;
A
#
# COMPACT_ATOMS: atom_id res chain seq x y z
N MET A 1 27.50 -0.83 -16.52
CA MET A 1 26.59 -0.48 -15.41
C MET A 1 25.26 -1.17 -15.68
N SER A 2 25.03 -2.35 -15.08
CA SER A 2 23.77 -3.08 -15.26
C SER A 2 22.63 -2.29 -14.61
N ALA A 3 21.62 -1.95 -15.39
CA ALA A 3 20.32 -1.59 -14.86
C ALA A 3 19.78 -2.80 -14.11
N ALA A 4 19.90 -2.81 -12.79
CA ALA A 4 19.13 -3.72 -11.96
C ALA A 4 17.66 -3.46 -12.29
N GLY A 5 16.97 -4.45 -12.85
CA GLY A 5 15.54 -4.35 -13.11
C GLY A 5 14.85 -4.00 -11.80
N ALA A 6 14.25 -2.81 -11.73
CA ALA A 6 13.49 -2.41 -10.56
C ALA A 6 12.42 -3.49 -10.32
N GLN A 7 12.43 -4.12 -9.13
CA GLN A 7 11.38 -5.07 -8.79
C GLN A 7 10.04 -4.34 -8.86
N SER A 8 9.04 -4.91 -9.54
CA SER A 8 7.73 -4.28 -9.68
C SER A 8 6.96 -4.21 -8.36
N PHE A 9 7.36 -5.01 -7.37
CA PHE A 9 6.75 -5.10 -6.04
C PHE A 9 7.78 -5.62 -5.03
N ARG A 10 7.50 -5.41 -3.74
CA ARG A 10 8.18 -6.01 -2.59
C ARG A 10 7.24 -6.97 -1.88
N TRP A 11 7.73 -8.13 -1.46
CA TRP A 11 6.93 -9.06 -0.64
C TRP A 11 6.82 -8.56 0.81
N LEU A 12 5.61 -8.61 1.34
CA LEU A 12 5.23 -8.27 2.70
C LEU A 12 4.29 -9.35 3.24
N TRP A 13 4.45 -9.70 4.51
CA TRP A 13 3.60 -10.65 5.23
C TRP A 13 2.78 -9.95 6.30
N PHE A 14 1.53 -10.38 6.43
CA PHE A 14 0.62 -9.91 7.47
C PHE A 14 -0.07 -11.10 8.13
N ASP A 15 0.09 -11.24 9.44
CA ASP A 15 -0.44 -12.35 10.24
C ASP A 15 -1.79 -12.02 10.93
N GLY A 16 -2.34 -10.83 10.69
CA GLY A 16 -3.56 -10.32 11.34
C GLY A 16 -3.27 -9.33 12.47
N GLU A 17 -2.03 -9.28 12.94
CA GLU A 17 -1.57 -8.49 14.08
C GLU A 17 -0.34 -7.62 13.73
N ARG A 18 0.57 -8.12 12.88
CA ARG A 18 1.88 -7.56 12.59
C ARG A 18 2.22 -7.66 11.11
N LEU A 19 3.01 -6.69 10.65
CA LEU A 19 3.64 -6.69 9.34
C LEU A 19 5.06 -7.20 9.44
N SER A 20 5.51 -7.97 8.44
CA SER A 20 6.88 -8.48 8.37
C SER A 20 7.40 -8.55 6.94
N LEU A 21 8.71 -8.37 6.78
CA LEU A 21 9.44 -8.65 5.53
C LEU A 21 10.13 -10.03 5.55
N ASP A 22 10.06 -10.73 6.68
CA ASP A 22 10.59 -12.08 6.86
C ASP A 22 9.59 -13.10 6.30
N PRO A 23 9.98 -13.93 5.30
CA PRO A 23 9.12 -14.96 4.73
C PRO A 23 8.67 -16.03 5.73
N ASP A 24 9.41 -16.20 6.83
CA ASP A 24 9.12 -17.20 7.86
C ASP A 24 8.23 -16.65 8.99
N ALA A 25 7.84 -15.38 8.94
CA ALA A 25 6.96 -14.76 9.95
C ALA A 25 5.52 -15.29 9.93
N GLY A 26 5.15 -16.06 8.90
CA GLY A 26 3.80 -16.59 8.72
C GLY A 26 2.80 -15.54 8.23
N GLY A 27 1.51 -15.90 8.24
CA GLY A 27 0.45 -15.05 7.71
C GLY A 27 0.37 -15.06 6.18
N ARG A 28 -0.41 -14.11 5.65
CA ARG A 28 -0.64 -13.99 4.22
C ARG A 28 0.40 -13.09 3.57
N ARG A 29 0.86 -13.51 2.39
CA ARG A 29 1.85 -12.80 1.58
C ARG A 29 1.17 -11.88 0.58
N PHE A 30 1.68 -10.66 0.47
CA PHE A 30 1.22 -9.63 -0.46
C PHE A 30 2.39 -8.97 -1.19
N GLY A 31 2.17 -8.60 -2.45
CA GLY A 31 3.04 -7.67 -3.17
C GLY A 31 2.66 -6.23 -2.82
N ALA A 32 3.62 -5.42 -2.42
CA ALA A 32 3.46 -4.00 -2.10
C ALA A 32 4.42 -3.14 -2.95
N ASP A 33 4.17 -1.83 -3.06
CA ASP A 33 5.09 -0.90 -3.71
C ASP A 33 6.48 -1.02 -3.04
N PRO A 34 7.58 -1.22 -3.79
CA PRO A 34 8.90 -1.36 -3.18
C PRO A 34 9.42 -0.06 -2.57
N ARG A 35 9.00 1.11 -3.07
CA ARG A 35 9.62 2.40 -2.72
C ARG A 35 9.59 2.73 -1.22
N PRO A 36 8.50 2.50 -0.47
CA PRO A 36 8.50 2.72 0.97
C PRO A 36 9.53 1.88 1.74
N PHE A 37 9.90 0.70 1.23
CA PHE A 37 10.89 -0.18 1.87
C PHE A 37 12.33 0.14 1.48
N GLU A 38 12.52 0.96 0.45
CA GLU A 38 13.83 1.45 -0.02
C GLU A 38 14.20 2.80 0.61
N ALA A 39 13.22 3.53 1.13
CA ALA A 39 13.40 4.79 1.86
C ALA A 39 13.78 4.56 3.33
N GLU A 40 14.39 5.57 3.96
CA GLU A 40 14.75 5.53 5.38
C GLU A 40 13.48 5.37 6.24
N PRO A 41 13.39 4.33 7.10
CA PRO A 41 12.15 4.07 7.84
C PRO A 41 11.79 5.16 8.85
N VAL A 42 10.51 5.53 8.87
CA VAL A 42 9.97 6.44 9.88
C VAL A 42 9.67 5.66 11.15
N ARG A 43 10.44 5.93 12.20
CA ARG A 43 10.31 5.26 13.50
C ARG A 43 9.04 5.68 14.24
N GLY A 44 8.39 4.72 14.89
CA GLY A 44 7.17 4.93 15.68
C GLY A 44 5.93 5.26 14.85
N ALA A 45 5.94 4.97 13.55
CA ALA A 45 4.80 5.18 12.68
C ALA A 45 3.69 4.16 12.95
N TRP A 46 2.51 4.47 12.44
CA TRP A 46 1.34 3.59 12.47
C TRP A 46 0.93 3.21 11.05
N ALA A 47 0.71 1.92 10.84
CA ALA A 47 0.11 1.37 9.64
C ALA A 47 -1.36 1.01 9.91
N HIS A 48 -2.24 1.45 9.01
CA HIS A 48 -3.58 0.89 8.91
C HIS A 48 -3.60 -0.12 7.77
N VAL A 49 -3.71 -1.39 8.15
CA VAL A 49 -3.66 -2.54 7.25
C VAL A 49 -5.09 -2.99 6.97
N CYS A 50 -5.61 -2.66 5.79
CA CYS A 50 -6.92 -3.11 5.33
C CYS A 50 -6.74 -4.38 4.48
N ALA A 51 -6.66 -5.54 5.14
CA ALA A 51 -6.40 -6.83 4.50
C ALA A 51 -6.88 -8.00 5.38
N VAL A 52 -7.03 -9.18 4.79
CA VAL A 52 -7.39 -10.42 5.50
C VAL A 52 -6.20 -11.39 5.48
N ALA A 53 -5.75 -11.81 6.67
CA ALA A 53 -4.52 -12.59 6.87
C ALA A 53 -4.71 -14.12 6.80
N ASP A 54 -5.92 -14.62 7.01
CA ASP A 54 -6.20 -16.04 7.26
C ASP A 54 -7.24 -16.66 6.30
N ASP A 55 -7.68 -15.91 5.29
CA ASP A 55 -8.60 -16.40 4.25
C ASP A 55 -8.06 -16.14 2.85
N GLU A 56 -7.62 -17.21 2.15
CA GLU A 56 -7.14 -17.13 0.77
C GLU A 56 -8.24 -16.72 -0.23
N ARG A 57 -9.52 -16.90 0.12
CA ARG A 57 -10.67 -16.54 -0.72
C ARG A 57 -10.97 -15.05 -0.66
N ALA A 58 -10.46 -14.34 0.35
CA ALA A 58 -10.58 -12.89 0.45
C ALA A 58 -9.70 -12.21 -0.61
N ARG A 59 -10.25 -12.02 -1.81
CA ARG A 59 -9.59 -11.41 -2.96
C ARG A 59 -10.63 -10.73 -3.84
N ILE A 60 -10.25 -9.61 -4.46
CA ILE A 60 -11.12 -8.84 -5.36
C ILE A 60 -10.37 -8.66 -6.69
N PRO A 61 -10.99 -8.91 -7.86
CA PRO A 61 -10.37 -8.56 -9.14
C PRO A 61 -10.05 -7.05 -9.20
N TYR A 62 -8.85 -6.66 -9.66
CA TYR A 62 -8.40 -5.26 -9.66
C TYR A 62 -9.28 -4.29 -10.45
N ASP A 63 -10.01 -4.80 -11.45
CA ASP A 63 -10.92 -4.04 -12.31
C ASP A 63 -12.30 -3.80 -11.68
N GLN A 64 -12.55 -4.32 -10.46
CA GLN A 64 -13.79 -4.05 -9.75
C GLN A 64 -13.96 -2.55 -9.43
N PRO A 65 -15.13 -1.96 -9.71
CA PRO A 65 -15.37 -0.53 -9.52
C PRO A 65 -15.08 -0.04 -8.10
N GLU A 66 -15.33 -0.86 -7.08
CA GLU A 66 -15.16 -0.51 -5.67
C GLU A 66 -13.70 -0.19 -5.32
N ILE A 67 -12.75 -0.87 -5.98
CA ILE A 67 -11.31 -0.59 -5.83
C ILE A 67 -11.00 0.79 -6.42
N GLN A 68 -11.55 1.09 -7.60
CA GLN A 68 -11.33 2.36 -8.28
C GLN A 68 -11.96 3.52 -7.50
N LEU A 69 -13.13 3.30 -6.90
CA LEU A 69 -13.77 4.27 -6.00
C LEU A 69 -12.95 4.51 -4.73
N ALA A 70 -12.43 3.46 -4.08
CA ALA A 70 -11.58 3.62 -2.90
C ALA A 70 -10.29 4.40 -3.23
N ARG A 71 -9.68 4.15 -4.39
CA ARG A 71 -8.51 4.90 -4.88
C ARG A 71 -8.85 6.35 -5.22
N ALA A 72 -9.99 6.59 -5.84
CA ALA A 72 -10.46 7.93 -6.15
C ALA A 72 -10.69 8.74 -4.86
N ASP A 73 -11.34 8.14 -3.87
CA ASP A 73 -11.49 8.70 -2.53
C ASP A 73 -10.14 8.93 -1.84
N ALA A 74 -9.21 7.99 -2.01
CA ALA A 74 -7.87 8.11 -1.46
C ALA A 74 -7.16 9.38 -1.96
N LEU A 75 -7.24 9.61 -3.27
CA LEU A 75 -6.66 10.79 -3.93
C LEU A 75 -7.44 12.07 -3.63
N ALA A 76 -8.77 12.01 -3.61
CA ALA A 76 -9.62 13.18 -3.50
C ALA A 76 -9.60 13.80 -2.10
N TRP A 77 -9.57 12.99 -1.04
CA TRP A 77 -9.67 13.52 0.32
C TRP A 77 -8.85 12.76 1.37
N TRP A 78 -8.56 11.47 1.21
CA TRP A 78 -7.84 10.71 2.25
C TRP A 78 -6.39 11.16 2.41
N ILE A 79 -5.63 11.21 1.31
CA ILE A 79 -4.26 11.69 1.29
C ILE A 79 -4.19 13.16 1.75
N PRO A 80 -5.04 14.08 1.23
CA PRO A 80 -5.12 15.44 1.75
C PRO A 80 -5.43 15.54 3.25
N LEU A 81 -6.32 14.68 3.78
CA LEU A 81 -6.68 14.66 5.20
C LEU A 81 -5.48 14.29 6.08
N LEU A 82 -4.66 13.35 5.64
CA LEU A 82 -3.45 12.94 6.37
C LEU A 82 -2.34 14.00 6.29
N GLY A 83 -2.27 14.75 5.18
CA GLY A 83 -1.32 15.83 4.98
C GLY A 83 0.12 15.40 5.30
N ASP A 84 0.83 16.22 6.07
CA ASP A 84 2.22 15.98 6.49
C ASP A 84 2.40 14.77 7.41
N SER A 85 1.30 14.19 7.92
CA SER A 85 1.36 12.96 8.71
C SER A 85 1.52 11.73 7.83
N LEU A 86 1.16 11.79 6.54
CA LEU A 86 1.30 10.66 5.62
C LEU A 86 2.78 10.29 5.43
N VAL A 87 3.11 9.02 5.65
CA VAL A 87 4.42 8.45 5.35
C VAL A 87 4.38 7.80 3.97
N CYS A 88 3.44 6.87 3.76
CA CYS A 88 3.26 6.22 2.48
C CYS A 88 1.87 5.60 2.36
N LEU A 89 1.48 5.28 1.13
CA LEU A 89 0.30 4.47 0.84
C LEU A 89 0.67 3.44 -0.23
N THR A 90 0.29 2.18 -0.02
CA THR A 90 0.40 1.13 -1.03
C THR A 90 -0.85 0.27 -1.05
N THR A 91 -1.34 -0.07 -2.24
CA THR A 91 -2.22 -1.23 -2.41
C THR A 91 -1.41 -2.52 -2.28
N LEU A 92 -2.10 -3.62 -2.00
CA LEU A 92 -1.54 -4.95 -1.84
C LEU A 92 -2.06 -5.84 -2.97
N SER A 93 -1.16 -6.46 -3.72
CA SER A 93 -1.48 -7.47 -4.72
C SER A 93 -1.31 -8.88 -4.15
N LEU A 94 -2.22 -9.78 -4.52
CA LEU A 94 -2.06 -11.22 -4.26
C LEU A 94 -1.38 -11.90 -5.45
N ASP A 95 -1.71 -11.44 -6.64
CA ASP A 95 -1.14 -11.83 -7.92
C ASP A 95 -1.35 -10.71 -8.95
N ALA A 96 -1.13 -11.01 -10.23
CA ALA A 96 -1.22 -10.02 -11.32
C ALA A 96 -2.61 -9.42 -11.53
N VAL A 97 -3.69 -10.04 -11.02
CA VAL A 97 -5.08 -9.62 -11.27
C VAL A 97 -5.93 -9.47 -10.00
N HIS A 98 -5.45 -9.95 -8.86
CA HIS A 98 -6.19 -9.87 -7.60
C HIS A 98 -5.60 -8.84 -6.62
N TYR A 99 -6.47 -7.94 -6.19
CA TYR A 99 -6.30 -7.03 -5.07
C TYR A 99 -6.48 -7.78 -3.74
N GLY A 100 -5.53 -7.57 -2.84
CA GLY A 100 -5.49 -8.15 -1.49
C GLY A 100 -5.68 -7.16 -0.35
N GLY A 101 -5.75 -5.85 -0.65
CA GLY A 101 -5.89 -4.82 0.38
C GLY A 101 -5.07 -3.57 0.15
N ALA A 102 -4.93 -2.77 1.20
CA ALA A 102 -4.07 -1.60 1.18
C ALA A 102 -3.46 -1.34 2.56
N ILE A 103 -2.35 -0.63 2.56
CA ILE A 103 -1.69 -0.13 3.75
C ILE A 103 -1.52 1.37 3.59
N THR A 104 -2.09 2.11 4.55
CA THR A 104 -1.77 3.52 4.75
C THR A 104 -0.86 3.64 5.97
N VAL A 105 0.30 4.29 5.83
CA VAL A 105 1.22 4.54 6.93
C VAL A 105 1.27 6.03 7.23
N ALA A 106 1.13 6.38 8.51
CA ALA A 106 1.17 7.76 8.97
C ALA A 106 1.91 7.87 10.31
N ARG A 107 2.37 9.08 10.63
CA ARG A 107 3.06 9.41 11.88
C ARG A 107 2.15 9.31 13.11
N ASN A 108 0.84 9.43 12.92
CA ASN A 108 -0.21 9.26 13.93
C ASN A 108 -1.40 8.49 13.34
N ALA A 109 -2.29 8.00 14.20
CA ALA A 109 -3.39 7.11 13.83
C ALA A 109 -4.77 7.79 13.78
N ASP A 110 -4.84 9.10 13.99
CA ASP A 110 -6.07 9.82 14.36
C ASP A 110 -7.17 9.71 13.31
N HIS A 111 -6.79 9.63 12.04
CA HIS A 111 -7.72 9.65 10.92
C HIS A 111 -8.06 8.25 10.35
N PHE A 112 -7.44 7.17 10.81
CA PHE A 112 -7.59 5.84 10.18
C PHE A 112 -9.00 5.26 10.20
N ARG A 113 -9.88 5.75 11.08
CA ARG A 113 -11.31 5.39 11.05
C ARG A 113 -12.01 5.80 9.75
N ALA A 114 -11.47 6.79 9.04
CA ALA A 114 -11.99 7.27 7.78
C ALA A 114 -11.30 6.64 6.55
N ASP A 115 -10.40 5.66 6.71
CA ASP A 115 -9.67 5.08 5.58
C ASP A 115 -10.65 4.45 4.56
N PRO A 116 -10.64 4.88 3.29
CA PRO A 116 -11.56 4.37 2.27
C PRO A 116 -11.36 2.87 1.98
N PHE A 117 -10.15 2.32 2.18
CA PHE A 117 -9.87 0.91 1.92
C PHE A 117 -10.48 -0.02 2.98
N ALA A 118 -10.83 0.51 4.16
CA ALA A 118 -11.51 -0.25 5.21
C ALA A 118 -12.94 -0.69 4.84
N ARG A 119 -13.46 -0.16 3.71
CA ARG A 119 -14.74 -0.59 3.11
C ARG A 119 -14.60 -1.90 2.33
N LEU A 120 -13.40 -2.23 1.86
CA LEU A 120 -13.10 -3.41 1.04
C LEU A 120 -12.67 -4.60 1.91
N PHE A 121 -11.81 -4.33 2.90
CA PHE A 121 -11.33 -5.32 3.85
C PHE A 121 -11.25 -4.73 5.26
N PRO A 122 -11.36 -5.55 6.32
CA PRO A 122 -11.26 -5.07 7.69
C PRO A 122 -9.91 -4.36 7.93
N GLY A 123 -9.96 -3.22 8.61
CA GLY A 123 -8.80 -2.42 8.95
C GLY A 123 -8.18 -2.81 10.29
N ARG A 124 -6.86 -3.00 10.33
CA ARG A 124 -6.07 -3.26 11.54
C ARG A 124 -5.03 -2.17 11.75
N LEU A 125 -4.97 -1.62 12.96
CA LEU A 125 -3.89 -0.72 13.38
C LEU A 125 -2.68 -1.51 13.86
N VAL A 126 -1.53 -1.20 13.29
CA VAL A 126 -0.25 -1.86 13.57
C VAL A 126 0.83 -0.79 13.75
N GLY A 127 1.52 -0.77 14.89
CA GLY A 127 2.73 0.05 15.04
C GLY A 127 3.86 -0.52 14.18
N THR A 128 4.62 0.33 13.48
CA THR A 128 5.63 -0.12 12.51
C THR A 128 6.83 0.80 12.42
N ASP A 129 7.98 0.18 12.13
CA ASP A 129 9.25 0.83 11.77
C ASP A 129 9.74 0.35 10.39
N LEU A 130 8.85 -0.19 9.55
CA LEU A 130 9.22 -0.84 8.28
C LEU A 130 9.23 0.10 7.07
N PHE A 131 8.51 1.22 7.14
CA PHE A 131 8.19 2.06 5.98
C PHE A 131 8.85 3.42 6.10
N GLY A 132 9.49 3.85 5.02
CA GLY A 132 9.99 5.20 4.82
C GLY A 132 9.02 6.08 4.03
N GLU A 133 9.27 7.38 4.10
CA GLU A 133 8.43 8.39 3.44
C GLU A 133 8.61 8.34 1.92
N VAL A 134 7.48 8.28 1.19
CA VAL A 134 7.47 8.41 -0.27
C VAL A 134 6.51 9.51 -0.67
N PRO A 135 6.82 10.30 -1.71
CA PRO A 135 5.92 11.32 -2.21
C PRO A 135 4.54 10.72 -2.52
N SER A 136 3.50 11.46 -2.18
CA SER A 136 2.14 11.10 -2.55
C SER A 136 2.07 10.85 -4.07
N PRO A 137 1.34 9.82 -4.50
CA PRO A 137 1.18 9.57 -5.92
C PRO A 137 0.62 10.81 -6.63
N PRO A 138 1.15 11.19 -7.81
CA PRO A 138 0.52 12.23 -8.61
C PRO A 138 -0.94 11.84 -8.93
N GLY A 139 -1.81 12.85 -9.04
CA GLY A 139 -3.24 12.72 -9.35
C GLY A 139 -3.53 11.91 -10.63
N PRO A 140 -4.83 11.68 -10.94
CA PRO A 140 -5.34 10.43 -11.48
C PRO A 140 -4.50 9.87 -12.63
N VAL A 141 -3.68 8.88 -12.31
CA VAL A 141 -2.89 8.12 -13.28
C VAL A 141 -3.79 7.07 -13.93
N LEU A 142 -3.97 7.18 -15.25
CA LEU A 142 -4.50 6.10 -16.08
C LEU A 142 -3.59 4.86 -15.92
N GLU A 143 -4.16 3.78 -15.39
CA GLU A 143 -3.44 2.54 -15.08
C GLU A 143 -2.98 1.82 -16.37
N ARG A 144 -1.72 1.39 -16.42
CA ARG A 144 -1.21 0.44 -17.42
C ARG A 144 -1.13 -0.94 -16.78
N TYR A 145 -1.79 -1.91 -17.41
CA TYR A 145 -1.84 -3.34 -17.07
C TYR A 145 -0.45 -3.96 -16.84
N ALA A 146 0.06 -3.94 -15.61
CA ALA A 146 1.34 -4.59 -15.26
C ALA A 146 1.32 -5.38 -13.94
N GLY A 147 0.17 -5.50 -13.25
CA GLY A 147 0.07 -6.23 -11.97
C GLY A 147 0.90 -5.63 -10.82
N ALA A 148 1.34 -4.38 -10.97
CA ALA A 148 2.13 -3.67 -9.97
C ALA A 148 1.21 -2.98 -8.95
N PRO A 149 1.51 -3.06 -7.64
CA PRO A 149 0.70 -2.40 -6.61
C PRO A 149 0.73 -0.89 -6.79
N TRP A 150 -0.43 -0.23 -6.79
CA TRP A 150 -0.47 1.23 -6.77
C TRP A 150 0.23 1.77 -5.51
N PRO A 151 1.09 2.80 -5.63
CA PRO A 151 1.28 3.65 -6.81
C PRO A 151 2.39 3.25 -7.79
N ALA A 152 2.86 2.01 -7.83
CA ALA A 152 3.96 1.55 -8.68
C ALA A 152 3.59 1.49 -10.19
N GLY A 153 3.48 2.65 -10.81
CA GLY A 153 3.68 2.89 -12.24
C GLY A 153 4.70 4.02 -12.37
N ARG A 154 5.93 3.73 -12.82
CA ARG A 154 6.97 4.78 -12.95
C ARG A 154 6.63 5.76 -14.06
N PHE A 155 6.80 7.06 -13.78
CA PHE A 155 7.41 8.01 -14.70
C PHE A 155 8.55 8.75 -13.98
N PRO A 156 9.68 9.05 -14.67
CA PRO A 156 10.67 9.97 -14.14
C PRO A 156 10.07 11.39 -14.02
N ALA A 157 10.55 12.16 -13.04
CA ALA A 157 10.24 13.58 -12.95
C ALA A 157 10.72 14.30 -14.21
N ALA A 158 9.91 15.23 -14.73
CA ALA A 158 10.38 16.21 -15.69
C ALA A 158 11.47 17.05 -15.01
N SER A 159 12.69 16.97 -15.51
CA SER A 159 13.75 17.92 -15.17
C SER A 159 13.56 19.18 -15.99
N GLY A 160 13.33 20.32 -15.33
CA GLY A 160 13.51 21.66 -15.91
C GLY A 160 12.29 22.24 -16.61
#